data_AF-A0A2V0PRM7-F1
#
_entry.id   AF-A0A2V0PRM7-F1
#
_cell.length_a   1.000
_cell.length_b   1.000
_cell.length_c   1.000
_cell.angle_alpha   90.00
_cell.angle_beta   90.00
_cell.angle_gamma   90.00
#
_symmetry.space_group_name_H-M   'P 1'
#
loop_
_entity.id
_entity.type
_entity.pdbx_description
1 polymer ?
#
loop_
_entity_poly.entity_id
_entity_poly.type
_entity_poly.pdbx_seq_one_letter_code
_entity_poly.pdbx_strand_id
1 'polypeptide(L)'
;VHASADALRLITFDADGTLYADGAHIEQDSEMIRLMVSLMRLNVDVAIVTAAGYPGDASKFEGRIGGLLSAFRRLRLPPEVVGRFHLMGGECNYLLRANPTTYGLEFVPDEEWQPPEMRAWKEEDIRATLDEAQLLLTEGAARLMLPVNVIRKPRSVGVVPAGQTIYEVLEDLAITVKSNLVSKLPFCAFNGGNDVFVDIGNKSIGLDALMRHLGLTPPEVMHVGDRFTDSGNDAATRDVCSIIWVANPEETGFFVRLLLGDLRAKRQQRYIE
;
A
#
# COMPACT_ATOMS: atom_id res chain seq x y z
N VAL A 1 -18.26 -7.66 1.03
CA VAL A 1 -18.64 -6.23 0.92
C VAL A 1 -19.81 -5.87 1.84
N HIS A 2 -21.01 -6.40 1.60
CA HIS A 2 -22.22 -6.03 2.37
C HIS A 2 -22.08 -6.13 3.89
N ALA A 3 -21.48 -7.22 4.39
CA ALA A 3 -21.29 -7.44 5.83
C ALA A 3 -20.34 -6.41 6.49
N SER A 4 -19.38 -5.88 5.75
CA SER A 4 -18.41 -4.91 6.28
C SER A 4 -18.95 -3.49 6.30
N ALA A 5 -19.98 -3.19 5.49
CA ALA A 5 -20.49 -1.83 5.33
C ALA A 5 -21.07 -1.22 6.62
N ASP A 6 -21.43 -2.03 7.63
CA ASP A 6 -21.96 -1.54 8.92
C ASP A 6 -20.90 -0.84 9.77
N ALA A 7 -19.71 -1.42 9.82
CA ALA A 7 -18.63 -0.97 10.69
C ALA A 7 -17.55 -0.20 9.93
N LEU A 8 -17.58 -0.19 8.59
CA LEU A 8 -16.50 0.35 7.78
C LEU A 8 -16.23 1.83 8.08
N ARG A 9 -15.01 2.09 8.54
CA ARG A 9 -14.47 3.43 8.78
C ARG A 9 -13.17 3.69 8.05
N LEU A 10 -12.45 2.64 7.63
CA LEU A 10 -11.26 2.76 6.78
C LEU A 10 -11.34 1.75 5.65
N ILE A 11 -11.13 2.22 4.42
CA ILE A 11 -10.84 1.37 3.28
C ILE A 11 -9.44 1.69 2.77
N THR A 12 -8.65 0.64 2.58
CA THR A 12 -7.29 0.75 2.05
C THR A 12 -7.23 0.05 0.70
N PHE A 13 -6.42 0.58 -0.20
CA PHE A 13 -6.21 0.04 -1.54
C PHE A 13 -4.74 -0.24 -1.73
N ASP A 14 -4.40 -1.43 -2.23
CA ASP A 14 -3.13 -1.57 -2.92
C ASP A 14 -3.08 -0.63 -4.13
N ALA A 15 -1.89 -0.17 -4.47
CA ALA A 15 -1.67 0.77 -5.55
C ALA A 15 -1.62 0.08 -6.92
N ASP A 16 -0.50 -0.61 -7.19
CA ASP A 16 -0.25 -1.32 -8.43
C ASP A 16 -1.23 -2.50 -8.56
N GLY A 17 -1.69 -2.81 -9.78
CA GLY A 17 -2.67 -3.87 -10.06
C GLY A 17 -4.12 -3.58 -9.62
N THR A 18 -4.31 -2.77 -8.58
CA THR A 18 -5.61 -2.52 -7.95
C THR A 18 -6.23 -1.16 -8.30
N LEU A 19 -5.47 -0.06 -8.27
CA LEU A 19 -5.96 1.29 -8.61
C LEU A 19 -5.65 1.68 -10.05
N TYR A 20 -4.56 1.16 -10.60
CA TYR A 20 -4.07 1.39 -11.94
C TYR A 20 -3.21 0.19 -12.38
N ALA A 21 -3.00 0.02 -13.68
CA ALA A 21 -2.14 -1.04 -14.20
C ALA A 21 -0.70 -0.92 -13.64
N ASP A 22 0.01 -2.05 -13.50
CA ASP A 22 1.36 -2.10 -12.92
C ASP A 22 2.30 -1.01 -13.49
N GLY A 23 2.82 -0.16 -12.61
CA GLY A 23 3.74 0.92 -12.98
C GLY A 23 3.08 2.16 -13.61
N ALA A 24 1.75 2.20 -13.72
CA ALA A 24 0.99 3.36 -14.16
C ALA A 24 0.73 4.36 -13.01
N HIS A 25 -0.15 5.34 -13.27
CA HIS A 25 -0.53 6.39 -12.32
C HIS A 25 -2.02 6.71 -12.43
N ILE A 26 -2.59 7.31 -11.38
CA ILE A 26 -3.99 7.73 -11.40
C ILE A 26 -4.15 8.96 -12.31
N GLU A 27 -4.82 8.77 -13.44
CA GLU A 27 -5.19 9.85 -14.37
C GLU A 27 -6.31 10.75 -13.80
N GLN A 28 -6.35 12.01 -14.25
CA GLN A 28 -7.23 13.06 -13.70
C GLN A 28 -8.74 12.76 -13.77
N ASP A 29 -9.19 11.93 -14.72
CA ASP A 29 -10.61 11.60 -14.94
C ASP A 29 -10.99 10.15 -14.57
N SER A 30 -10.15 9.50 -13.75
CA SER A 30 -10.43 8.14 -13.28
C SER A 30 -11.74 8.05 -12.48
N GLU A 31 -12.55 7.03 -12.78
CA GLU A 31 -13.73 6.70 -11.98
C GLU A 31 -13.37 6.47 -10.51
N MET A 32 -12.21 5.86 -10.25
CA MET A 32 -11.73 5.58 -8.90
C MET A 32 -11.59 6.85 -8.05
N ILE A 33 -11.13 7.96 -8.64
CA ILE A 33 -11.08 9.26 -7.93
C ILE A 33 -12.47 9.64 -7.40
N ARG A 34 -13.51 9.51 -8.24
CA ARG A 34 -14.88 9.86 -7.84
C ARG A 34 -15.38 8.95 -6.72
N LEU A 35 -15.02 7.68 -6.77
CA LEU A 35 -15.40 6.68 -5.77
C LEU A 35 -14.70 6.96 -4.42
N MET A 36 -13.38 7.21 -4.43
CA MET A 36 -12.61 7.58 -3.23
C MET A 36 -13.15 8.86 -2.58
N VAL A 37 -13.40 9.90 -3.37
CA VAL A 37 -14.00 11.15 -2.86
C VAL A 37 -15.39 10.90 -2.27
N SER A 38 -16.17 10.00 -2.87
CA SER A 38 -17.49 9.63 -2.34
C SER A 38 -17.39 8.92 -0.99
N LEU A 39 -16.43 8.01 -0.81
CA LEU A 39 -16.16 7.34 0.46
C LEU A 39 -15.77 8.35 1.56
N MET A 40 -14.83 9.25 1.26
CA MET A 40 -14.40 10.29 2.22
C MET A 40 -15.55 11.20 2.65
N ARG A 41 -16.43 11.60 1.71
CA ARG A 41 -17.64 12.39 2.04
C ARG A 41 -18.67 11.61 2.88
N LEU A 42 -18.60 10.28 2.86
CA LEU A 42 -19.40 9.41 3.72
C LEU A 42 -18.72 9.11 5.06
N ASN A 43 -17.68 9.87 5.43
CA ASN A 43 -16.97 9.74 6.70
C ASN A 43 -16.17 8.42 6.83
N VAL A 44 -15.69 7.91 5.69
CA VAL A 44 -14.81 6.75 5.61
C VAL A 44 -13.40 7.25 5.25
N ASP A 45 -12.41 6.92 6.07
CA ASP A 45 -11.00 7.13 5.77
C ASP A 45 -10.58 6.27 4.58
N VAL A 46 -9.75 6.84 3.71
CA VAL A 46 -9.27 6.19 2.49
C VAL A 46 -7.76 6.20 2.50
N ALA A 47 -7.13 5.04 2.43
CA ALA A 47 -5.68 4.92 2.34
C ALA A 47 -5.23 4.22 1.06
N ILE A 48 -4.10 4.65 0.51
CA ILE A 48 -3.36 3.89 -0.49
C ILE A 48 -2.15 3.25 0.20
N VAL A 49 -1.95 1.95 0.05
CA VAL A 49 -0.79 1.22 0.55
C VAL A 49 0.03 0.79 -0.65
N THR A 50 1.35 0.99 -0.62
CA THR A 50 2.23 0.66 -1.74
C THR A 50 3.60 0.20 -1.24
N ALA A 51 4.21 -0.76 -1.94
CA ALA A 51 5.60 -1.14 -1.71
C ALA A 51 6.59 -0.06 -2.19
N ALA A 52 6.15 0.89 -3.03
CA ALA A 52 7.00 1.98 -3.44
C ALA A 52 7.39 2.85 -2.23
N GLY A 53 8.68 2.86 -1.88
CA GLY A 53 9.25 3.71 -0.83
C GLY A 53 10.15 4.81 -1.39
N TYR A 54 9.88 6.07 -1.01
CA TYR A 54 10.65 7.26 -1.38
C TYR A 54 11.00 8.08 -0.12
N PRO A 55 12.03 7.68 0.66
CA PRO A 55 12.38 8.34 1.91
C PRO A 55 12.66 9.84 1.69
N GLY A 56 11.94 10.68 2.43
CA GLY A 56 12.14 12.14 2.41
C GLY A 56 11.67 12.86 1.14
N ASP A 57 11.01 12.16 0.20
CA ASP A 57 10.61 12.73 -1.09
C ASP A 57 9.11 12.50 -1.35
N ALA A 58 8.28 13.37 -0.79
CA ALA A 58 6.83 13.34 -0.97
C ALA A 58 6.42 13.53 -2.45
N SER A 59 7.22 14.27 -3.23
CA SER A 59 6.91 14.59 -4.62
C SER A 59 6.84 13.36 -5.52
N LYS A 60 7.62 12.31 -5.21
CA LYS A 60 7.56 11.03 -5.93
C LYS A 60 6.26 10.27 -5.65
N PHE A 61 5.75 10.34 -4.43
CA PHE A 61 4.42 9.80 -4.10
C PHE A 61 3.32 10.61 -4.82
N GLU A 62 3.42 11.94 -4.80
CA GLU A 62 2.48 12.81 -5.51
C GLU A 62 2.42 12.50 -7.01
N GLY A 63 3.57 12.23 -7.64
CA GLY A 63 3.64 11.86 -9.06
C GLY A 63 2.79 10.63 -9.42
N ARG A 64 2.62 9.68 -8.49
CA ARG A 64 1.80 8.46 -8.70
C ARG A 64 0.30 8.72 -8.55
N ILE A 65 -0.08 9.72 -7.75
CA ILE A 65 -1.48 10.02 -7.41
C ILE A 65 -1.91 11.44 -7.81
N GLY A 66 -1.18 12.07 -8.73
CA GLY A 66 -1.36 13.48 -9.09
C GLY A 66 -2.78 13.81 -9.58
N GLY A 67 -3.44 12.86 -10.25
CA GLY A 67 -4.85 12.99 -10.65
C GLY A 67 -5.79 13.15 -9.45
N LEU A 68 -5.58 12.36 -8.40
CA LEU A 68 -6.37 12.40 -7.16
C LEU A 68 -6.20 13.74 -6.43
N LEU A 69 -4.96 14.20 -6.24
CA LEU A 69 -4.67 15.47 -5.57
C LEU A 69 -5.19 16.67 -6.39
N SER A 70 -5.09 16.60 -7.72
CA SER A 70 -5.67 17.59 -8.62
C SER A 70 -7.19 17.65 -8.49
N ALA A 71 -7.85 16.49 -8.34
CA ALA A 71 -9.28 16.43 -8.10
C ALA A 71 -9.67 17.03 -6.74
N PHE A 72 -8.89 16.82 -5.69
CA PHE A 72 -9.15 17.46 -4.38
C PHE A 72 -9.14 18.98 -4.50
N ARG A 73 -8.13 19.53 -5.18
CA ARG A 73 -8.01 20.97 -5.44
C ARG A 73 -9.15 21.52 -6.30
N ARG A 74 -9.47 20.82 -7.40
CA ARG A 74 -10.54 21.22 -8.34
C ARG A 74 -11.91 21.22 -7.68
N LEU A 75 -12.19 20.21 -6.86
CA LEU A 75 -13.45 20.08 -6.13
C LEU A 75 -13.52 20.95 -4.87
N ARG A 76 -12.41 21.60 -4.50
CA ARG A 76 -12.25 22.39 -3.27
C ARG A 76 -12.76 21.61 -2.06
N LEU A 77 -12.26 20.39 -1.90
CA LEU A 77 -12.73 19.51 -0.83
C LEU A 77 -12.53 20.19 0.53
N PRO A 78 -13.53 20.15 1.41
CA PRO A 78 -13.40 20.70 2.76
C PRO A 78 -12.23 20.04 3.53
N PRO A 79 -11.58 20.76 4.46
CA PRO A 79 -10.45 20.24 5.22
C PRO A 79 -10.71 18.89 5.91
N GLU A 80 -11.91 18.70 6.44
CA GLU A 80 -12.34 17.47 7.09
C GLU A 80 -12.50 16.28 6.14
N VAL A 81 -12.69 16.53 4.84
CA VAL A 81 -12.73 15.49 3.80
C VAL A 81 -11.32 15.18 3.31
N VAL A 82 -10.47 16.19 3.14
CA VAL A 82 -9.06 16.00 2.74
C VAL A 82 -8.30 15.23 3.81
N GLY A 83 -8.53 15.54 5.09
CA GLY A 83 -7.90 14.86 6.23
C GLY A 83 -8.24 13.37 6.37
N ARG A 84 -9.13 12.83 5.54
CA ARG A 84 -9.46 11.39 5.48
C ARG A 84 -8.59 10.61 4.51
N PHE A 85 -7.72 11.28 3.76
CA PHE A 85 -6.83 10.62 2.82
C PHE A 85 -5.46 10.36 3.45
N HIS A 86 -5.03 9.11 3.34
CA HIS A 86 -3.74 8.63 3.84
C HIS A 86 -2.98 7.88 2.75
N LEU A 87 -1.65 7.86 2.84
CA LEU A 87 -0.81 7.04 1.97
C LEU A 87 0.27 6.36 2.82
N MET A 88 0.36 5.03 2.71
CA MET A 88 1.38 4.21 3.34
C MET A 88 2.37 3.72 2.27
N GLY A 89 3.56 4.28 2.28
CA GLY A 89 4.65 3.95 1.36
C GLY A 89 5.66 2.98 1.94
N GLY A 90 6.34 2.24 1.06
CA GLY A 90 7.31 1.22 1.45
C GLY A 90 6.70 0.15 2.34
N GLU A 91 5.49 -0.28 2.02
CA GLU A 91 4.63 -1.21 2.77
C GLU A 91 4.19 -0.73 4.16
N CYS A 92 5.14 -0.39 5.03
CA CYS A 92 4.90 0.09 6.39
C CYS A 92 6.00 1.06 6.86
N ASN A 93 6.69 1.75 5.96
CA ASN A 93 7.85 2.56 6.32
C ASN A 93 7.58 4.07 6.31
N TYR A 94 6.59 4.53 5.55
CA TYR A 94 6.34 5.95 5.37
C TYR A 94 4.83 6.26 5.38
N LEU A 95 4.34 6.93 6.43
CA LEU A 95 2.98 7.45 6.44
C LEU A 95 2.96 8.90 5.91
N LEU A 96 2.07 9.17 4.96
CA LEU A 96 1.82 10.49 4.40
C LEU A 96 0.34 10.84 4.54
N ARG A 97 0.06 12.12 4.72
CA ARG A 97 -1.29 12.69 4.74
C ARG A 97 -1.44 13.79 3.70
N ALA A 98 -2.65 14.02 3.23
CA ALA A 98 -2.94 15.17 2.38
C ALA A 98 -3.09 16.44 3.22
N ASN A 99 -2.34 17.48 2.87
CA ASN A 99 -2.44 18.79 3.51
C ASN A 99 -3.76 19.47 3.10
N PRO A 100 -4.64 19.85 4.06
CA PRO A 100 -5.94 20.44 3.74
C PRO A 100 -5.90 21.80 3.03
N THR A 101 -4.77 22.51 3.11
CA THR A 101 -4.62 23.85 2.53
C THR A 101 -3.98 23.79 1.15
N THR A 102 -2.90 23.02 1.00
CA THR A 102 -2.12 22.95 -0.25
C THR A 102 -2.59 21.82 -1.19
N TYR A 103 -3.31 20.83 -0.65
CA TYR A 103 -3.65 19.57 -1.30
C TYR A 103 -2.44 18.73 -1.73
N GLY A 104 -1.24 19.04 -1.22
CA GLY A 104 -0.04 18.23 -1.40
C GLY A 104 0.09 17.14 -0.32
N LEU A 105 1.05 16.24 -0.48
CA LEU A 105 1.39 15.24 0.52
C LEU A 105 2.48 15.74 1.47
N GLU A 106 2.32 15.40 2.74
CA GLU A 106 3.34 15.62 3.77
C GLU A 106 3.54 14.34 4.58
N PHE A 107 4.80 14.07 4.96
CA PHE A 107 5.11 12.95 5.86
C PHE A 107 4.53 13.23 7.24
N VAL A 108 3.93 12.20 7.82
CA VAL A 108 3.55 12.17 9.23
C VAL A 108 4.80 11.77 10.04
N PRO A 109 5.20 12.55 11.06
CA PRO A 109 6.34 12.20 11.91
C PRO A 109 6.21 10.79 12.50
N ASP A 110 7.28 10.01 12.45
CA ASP A 110 7.29 8.60 12.85
C ASP A 110 6.80 8.39 14.29
N GLU A 111 7.03 9.36 15.18
CA GLU A 111 6.59 9.31 16.56
C GLU A 111 5.07 9.38 16.75
N GLU A 112 4.34 9.93 15.77
CA GLU A 112 2.89 10.11 15.80
C GLU A 112 2.12 8.83 15.42
N TRP A 113 2.71 7.96 14.61
CA TRP A 113 1.99 6.81 14.02
C TRP A 113 2.67 5.46 14.24
N GLN A 114 4.00 5.42 14.39
CA GLN A 114 4.67 4.14 14.56
C GLN A 114 4.43 3.57 15.96
N PRO A 115 3.94 2.33 16.06
CA PRO A 115 3.81 1.64 17.34
C PRO A 115 5.21 1.35 17.94
N PRO A 116 5.31 1.19 19.28
CA PRO A 116 6.59 0.98 19.97
C PRO A 116 7.45 -0.17 19.40
N GLU A 117 6.80 -1.23 18.92
CA GLU A 117 7.41 -2.42 18.35
C GLU A 117 8.18 -2.11 17.06
N MET A 118 7.65 -1.21 16.22
CA MET A 118 8.34 -0.74 15.00
C MET A 118 9.53 0.17 15.35
N ARG A 119 9.35 1.08 16.31
CA ARG A 119 10.42 1.98 16.77
C ARG A 119 11.56 1.24 17.48
N ALA A 120 11.31 0.02 17.96
CA ALA A 120 12.32 -0.82 18.59
C ALA A 120 13.22 -1.55 17.59
N TRP A 121 12.93 -1.49 16.28
CA TRP A 121 13.78 -2.10 15.25
C TRP A 121 15.15 -1.41 15.21
N LYS A 122 16.20 -2.20 15.41
CA LYS A 122 17.56 -1.71 15.46
C LYS A 122 18.12 -1.52 14.06
N GLU A 123 18.83 -0.42 13.86
CA GLU A 123 19.51 -0.14 12.59
C GLU A 123 20.53 -1.23 12.23
N GLU A 124 21.15 -1.89 13.22
CA GLU A 124 22.05 -3.03 12.95
C GLU A 124 21.30 -4.23 12.38
N ASP A 125 20.11 -4.54 12.90
CA ASP A 125 19.29 -5.67 12.43
C ASP A 125 18.66 -5.37 11.06
N ILE A 126 18.29 -4.10 10.79
CA ILE A 126 17.84 -3.63 9.47
C ILE A 126 18.95 -3.82 8.45
N ARG A 127 20.15 -3.30 8.74
CA ARG A 127 21.28 -3.40 7.82
C ARG A 127 21.66 -4.86 7.56
N ALA A 128 21.74 -5.68 8.61
CA ALA A 128 22.06 -7.11 8.48
C ALA A 128 21.06 -7.84 7.58
N THR A 129 19.76 -7.60 7.79
CA THR A 129 18.69 -8.21 6.97
C THR A 129 18.83 -7.81 5.51
N LEU A 130 19.01 -6.52 5.24
CA LEU A 130 19.11 -6.03 3.87
C LEU A 130 20.42 -6.46 3.18
N ASP A 131 21.53 -6.60 3.93
CA ASP A 131 22.81 -7.12 3.40
C ASP A 131 22.67 -8.59 2.97
N GLU A 132 22.04 -9.43 3.80
CA GLU A 132 21.77 -10.83 3.48
C GLU A 132 20.78 -10.95 2.32
N ALA A 133 19.71 -10.14 2.31
CA ALA A 133 18.75 -10.09 1.22
C ALA A 133 19.42 -9.72 -0.11
N GLN A 134 20.31 -8.72 -0.12
CA GLN A 134 21.06 -8.33 -1.32
C GLN A 134 21.94 -9.48 -1.83
N LEU A 135 22.63 -10.17 -0.93
CA LEU A 135 23.45 -11.33 -1.27
C LEU A 135 22.59 -12.42 -1.94
N LEU A 136 21.48 -12.80 -1.32
CA LEU A 136 20.57 -13.82 -1.86
C LEU A 136 19.98 -13.42 -3.22
N LEU A 137 19.58 -12.15 -3.39
CA LEU A 137 19.06 -11.63 -4.66
C LEU A 137 20.13 -11.70 -5.77
N THR A 138 21.36 -11.27 -5.47
CA THR A 138 22.43 -11.24 -6.47
C THR A 138 22.96 -12.63 -6.81
N GLU A 139 23.09 -13.53 -5.84
CA GLU A 139 23.46 -14.92 -6.09
C GLU A 139 22.35 -15.67 -6.85
N GLY A 140 21.09 -15.46 -6.47
CA GLY A 140 19.94 -16.05 -7.16
C GLY A 140 19.85 -15.58 -8.61
N ALA A 141 19.98 -14.27 -8.85
CA ALA A 141 20.02 -13.72 -10.20
C ALA A 141 21.18 -14.29 -11.04
N ALA A 142 22.37 -14.46 -10.45
CA ALA A 142 23.50 -15.07 -11.12
C ALA A 142 23.25 -16.54 -11.51
N ARG A 143 22.62 -17.34 -10.63
CA ARG A 143 22.25 -18.74 -10.92
C ARG A 143 21.24 -18.85 -12.05
N LEU A 144 20.32 -17.88 -12.14
CA LEU A 144 19.32 -17.77 -13.20
C LEU A 144 19.85 -17.12 -14.48
N MET A 145 21.15 -16.76 -14.52
CA MET A 145 21.78 -16.02 -15.61
C MET A 145 21.02 -14.72 -15.96
N LEU A 146 20.44 -14.08 -14.95
CA LEU A 146 19.70 -12.83 -15.06
C LEU A 146 20.63 -11.66 -14.69
N PRO A 147 21.10 -10.85 -15.65
CA PRO A 147 21.87 -9.65 -15.33
C PRO A 147 20.94 -8.64 -14.65
N VAL A 148 21.33 -8.15 -13.47
CA VAL A 148 20.52 -7.23 -12.67
C VAL A 148 21.32 -6.02 -12.18
N ASN A 149 20.62 -4.92 -11.98
CA ASN A 149 21.10 -3.75 -11.24
C ASN A 149 20.52 -3.77 -9.82
N VAL A 150 21.36 -3.56 -8.82
CA VAL A 150 20.92 -3.50 -7.42
C VAL A 150 20.44 -2.09 -7.07
N ILE A 151 19.30 -2.00 -6.41
CA ILE A 151 18.76 -0.76 -5.82
C ILE A 151 18.73 -0.95 -4.31
N ARG A 152 19.49 -0.13 -3.57
CA ARG A 152 19.53 -0.15 -2.10
C ARG A 152 18.93 1.13 -1.53
N LYS A 153 18.00 0.97 -0.59
CA LYS A 153 17.32 2.04 0.16
C LYS A 153 17.50 1.81 1.67
N PRO A 154 17.15 2.79 2.52
CA PRO A 154 17.28 2.64 3.98
C PRO A 154 16.47 1.48 4.56
N ARG A 155 15.31 1.17 3.97
CA ARG A 155 14.38 0.13 4.47
C ARG A 155 14.06 -0.94 3.43
N SER A 156 14.80 -0.98 2.32
CA SER A 156 14.62 -2.02 1.31
C SER A 156 15.83 -2.22 0.42
N VAL A 157 15.89 -3.39 -0.23
CA VAL A 157 16.84 -3.70 -1.28
C VAL A 157 16.13 -4.47 -2.38
N GLY A 158 16.48 -4.21 -3.63
CA GLY A 158 15.89 -4.93 -4.75
C GLY A 158 16.85 -5.03 -5.92
N VAL A 159 16.44 -5.82 -6.90
CA VAL A 159 17.15 -6.02 -8.16
C VAL A 159 16.21 -5.76 -9.32
N VAL A 160 16.71 -5.01 -10.30
CA VAL A 160 16.01 -4.71 -11.55
C VAL A 160 16.76 -5.39 -12.70
N PRO A 161 16.11 -6.26 -13.50
CA PRO A 161 16.69 -6.84 -14.70
C PRO A 161 17.29 -5.78 -15.62
N ALA A 162 18.50 -6.04 -16.14
CA ALA A 162 19.13 -5.18 -17.14
C ALA A 162 18.59 -5.40 -18.56
N GLY A 163 17.77 -6.43 -18.76
CA GLY A 163 17.13 -6.79 -20.02
C GLY A 163 15.78 -7.44 -19.80
N GLN A 164 15.15 -7.90 -20.89
CA GLN A 164 13.87 -8.62 -20.80
C GLN A 164 14.03 -9.92 -20.02
N THR A 165 13.05 -10.20 -19.19
CA THR A 165 12.90 -11.45 -18.46
C THR A 165 11.44 -11.86 -18.45
N ILE A 166 11.15 -13.06 -17.96
CA ILE A 166 9.79 -13.56 -17.79
C ILE A 166 9.43 -13.55 -16.29
N TYR A 167 8.12 -13.55 -16.03
CA TYR A 167 7.56 -13.49 -14.68
C TYR A 167 8.12 -14.59 -13.78
N GLU A 168 8.23 -15.81 -14.29
CA GLU A 168 8.64 -17.00 -13.55
C GLU A 168 10.07 -16.92 -13.02
N VAL A 169 10.97 -16.19 -13.70
CA VAL A 169 12.34 -15.99 -13.24
C VAL A 169 12.37 -15.06 -12.03
N LEU A 170 11.56 -13.99 -12.06
CA LEU A 170 11.42 -13.07 -10.92
C LEU A 170 10.71 -13.73 -9.75
N GLU A 171 9.74 -14.60 -10.06
CA GLU A 171 9.00 -15.38 -9.07
C GLU A 171 9.91 -16.35 -8.31
N ASP A 172 10.73 -17.12 -9.05
CA ASP A 172 11.71 -18.04 -8.46
C ASP A 172 12.71 -17.29 -7.57
N LEU A 173 13.16 -16.12 -8.02
CA LEU A 173 14.05 -15.27 -7.24
C LEU A 173 13.41 -14.76 -5.94
N ALA A 174 12.17 -14.26 -6.02
CA ALA A 174 11.43 -13.78 -4.85
C ALA A 174 11.17 -14.91 -3.83
N ILE A 175 10.72 -16.08 -4.30
CA ILE A 175 10.47 -17.26 -3.45
C ILE A 175 11.77 -17.76 -2.81
N THR A 176 12.87 -17.77 -3.57
CA THR A 176 14.18 -18.17 -3.07
C THR A 176 14.61 -17.27 -1.93
N VAL A 177 14.52 -15.95 -2.08
CA VAL A 177 14.88 -15.01 -1.01
C VAL A 177 13.94 -15.18 0.18
N LYS A 178 12.62 -15.24 -0.05
CA LYS A 178 11.62 -15.44 1.00
C LYS A 178 11.91 -16.69 1.86
N SER A 179 12.34 -17.78 1.22
CA SER A 179 12.56 -19.07 1.89
C SER A 179 13.90 -19.17 2.61
N ASN A 180 14.91 -18.41 2.18
CA ASN A 180 16.29 -18.56 2.67
C ASN A 180 16.77 -17.39 3.53
N LEU A 181 16.12 -16.22 3.47
CA LEU A 181 16.50 -15.06 4.25
C LEU A 181 16.20 -15.28 5.73
N VAL A 182 17.24 -15.24 6.57
CA VAL A 182 17.09 -15.34 8.02
C VAL A 182 17.14 -13.94 8.62
N SER A 183 15.97 -13.40 8.96
CA SER A 183 15.87 -12.07 9.58
C SER A 183 15.36 -12.13 11.01
N LYS A 184 15.84 -11.20 11.85
CA LYS A 184 15.24 -10.91 13.17
C LYS A 184 14.07 -9.92 13.08
N LEU A 185 13.89 -9.31 11.92
CA LEU A 185 12.85 -8.33 11.64
C LEU A 185 11.81 -8.95 10.70
N PRO A 186 10.56 -8.49 10.77
CA PRO A 186 9.63 -8.79 9.70
C PRO A 186 10.16 -8.22 8.39
N PHE A 187 9.91 -8.93 7.29
CA PHE A 187 10.26 -8.49 5.94
C PHE A 187 9.23 -9.00 4.94
N CYS A 188 9.22 -8.40 3.76
CA CYS A 188 8.44 -8.83 2.61
C CYS A 188 9.38 -8.98 1.41
N ALA A 189 9.52 -10.20 0.89
CA ALA A 189 10.23 -10.45 -0.36
C ALA A 189 9.18 -10.76 -1.44
N PHE A 190 9.11 -9.94 -2.48
CA PHE A 190 8.03 -10.00 -3.46
C PHE A 190 8.53 -9.74 -4.89
N ASN A 191 7.78 -10.28 -5.85
CA ASN A 191 7.94 -10.01 -7.28
C ASN A 191 7.08 -8.80 -7.64
N GLY A 192 7.71 -7.69 -8.04
CA GLY A 192 7.05 -6.45 -8.47
C GLY A 192 6.60 -6.46 -9.94
N GLY A 193 6.61 -7.62 -10.59
CA GLY A 193 6.25 -7.81 -12.00
C GLY A 193 7.39 -7.54 -12.98
N ASN A 194 8.20 -6.51 -12.70
CA ASN A 194 9.40 -6.17 -13.50
C ASN A 194 10.69 -6.12 -12.67
N ASP A 195 10.60 -6.29 -11.36
CA ASP A 195 11.71 -6.28 -10.42
C ASP A 195 11.42 -7.21 -9.24
N VAL A 196 12.41 -7.43 -8.38
CA VAL A 196 12.24 -8.17 -7.12
C VAL A 196 12.79 -7.30 -6.00
N PHE A 197 11.97 -7.10 -4.96
CA PHE A 197 12.33 -6.29 -3.80
C PHE A 197 12.16 -7.06 -2.50
N VAL A 198 12.97 -6.68 -1.51
CA VAL A 198 12.88 -7.07 -0.12
C VAL A 198 12.75 -5.81 0.72
N ASP A 199 11.59 -5.63 1.32
CA ASP A 199 11.28 -4.51 2.20
C ASP A 199 11.34 -4.96 3.68
N ILE A 200 11.83 -4.08 4.55
CA ILE A 200 11.71 -4.27 6.01
C ILE A 200 10.28 -3.98 6.42
N GLY A 201 9.66 -4.93 7.11
CA GLY A 201 8.26 -4.96 7.43
C GLY A 201 7.40 -5.47 6.27
N ASN A 202 6.09 -5.29 6.38
CA ASN A 202 5.13 -5.70 5.36
C ASN A 202 3.83 -4.89 5.46
N LYS A 203 2.94 -5.00 4.47
CA LYS A 203 1.65 -4.29 4.45
C LYS A 203 0.79 -4.54 5.69
N SER A 204 0.83 -5.74 6.27
CA SER A 204 0.02 -6.06 7.46
C SER A 204 0.42 -5.25 8.68
N ILE A 205 1.73 -5.03 8.87
CA ILE A 205 2.28 -4.14 9.89
C ILE A 205 1.89 -2.68 9.61
N GLY A 206 1.94 -2.26 8.34
CA GLY A 206 1.53 -0.92 7.93
C GLY A 206 0.04 -0.66 8.21
N LEU A 207 -0.81 -1.64 7.92
CA LEU A 207 -2.25 -1.61 8.23
C LEU A 207 -2.49 -1.56 9.74
N ASP A 208 -1.84 -2.39 10.53
CA ASP A 208 -1.96 -2.35 11.99
C ASP A 208 -1.54 -0.99 12.57
N ALA A 209 -0.39 -0.45 12.13
CA ALA A 209 0.08 0.86 12.55
C ALA A 209 -0.92 1.98 12.16
N LEU A 210 -1.44 1.96 10.93
CA LEU A 210 -2.43 2.92 10.47
C LEU A 210 -3.74 2.81 11.27
N MET A 211 -4.22 1.60 11.55
CA MET A 211 -5.40 1.38 12.38
C MET A 211 -5.23 1.94 13.78
N ARG A 212 -4.09 1.68 14.43
CA ARG A 212 -3.78 2.24 15.76
C ARG A 212 -3.73 3.76 15.73
N HIS A 213 -3.09 4.34 14.72
CA HIS A 213 -2.99 5.80 14.54
C HIS A 213 -4.38 6.45 14.38
N LEU A 214 -5.31 5.80 13.67
CA LEU A 214 -6.67 6.29 13.46
C LEU A 214 -7.66 5.88 14.56
N GLY A 215 -7.23 5.11 15.56
CA GLY A 215 -8.10 4.59 16.63
C GLY A 215 -9.19 3.65 16.12
N LEU A 216 -8.83 2.77 15.17
CA LEU A 216 -9.72 1.81 14.52
C LEU A 216 -9.40 0.37 14.93
N THR A 217 -10.38 -0.50 14.76
CA THR A 217 -10.28 -1.94 15.01
C THR A 217 -10.47 -2.74 13.72
N PRO A 218 -9.94 -3.98 13.63
CA PRO A 218 -10.04 -4.82 12.43
C PRO A 218 -11.43 -4.93 11.76
N PRO A 219 -12.56 -5.03 12.50
CA PRO A 219 -13.89 -5.08 11.87
C PRO A 219 -14.29 -3.78 11.15
N GLU A 220 -13.66 -2.66 11.46
CA GLU A 220 -13.93 -1.35 10.87
C GLU A 220 -13.09 -1.09 9.61
N VAL A 221 -12.25 -2.05 9.20
CA VAL A 221 -11.26 -1.88 8.15
C VAL A 221 -11.40 -2.92 7.04
N MET A 222 -11.27 -2.44 5.82
CA MET A 222 -11.24 -3.27 4.61
C MET A 222 -10.02 -2.93 3.76
N HIS A 223 -9.30 -3.95 3.31
CA HIS A 223 -8.23 -3.83 2.33
C HIS A 223 -8.67 -4.39 0.98
N VAL A 224 -8.35 -3.68 -0.11
CA VAL A 224 -8.58 -4.12 -1.49
C VAL A 224 -7.23 -4.27 -2.16
N GLY A 225 -6.94 -5.46 -2.69
CA GLY A 225 -5.65 -5.78 -3.33
C GLY A 225 -5.78 -6.88 -4.37
N ASP A 226 -4.72 -7.12 -5.14
CA ASP A 226 -4.69 -8.10 -6.23
C ASP A 226 -3.62 -9.19 -6.06
N ARG A 227 -2.60 -8.95 -5.23
CA ARG A 227 -1.44 -9.85 -5.08
C ARG A 227 -1.51 -10.67 -3.80
N PHE A 228 -2.53 -11.54 -3.72
CA PHE A 228 -2.68 -12.49 -2.61
C PHE A 228 -2.09 -13.89 -2.88
N THR A 229 -1.14 -13.99 -3.81
CA THR A 229 -0.34 -15.20 -4.07
C THR A 229 0.73 -15.40 -2.99
N ASP A 230 1.41 -16.55 -2.97
CA ASP A 230 2.43 -16.86 -1.96
C ASP A 230 3.61 -15.86 -1.95
N SER A 231 3.96 -15.30 -3.10
CA SER A 231 5.00 -14.27 -3.27
C SER A 231 4.45 -12.83 -3.23
N GLY A 232 3.13 -12.68 -3.13
CA GLY A 232 2.45 -11.41 -3.22
C GLY A 232 2.51 -10.62 -1.91
N ASN A 233 2.67 -9.30 -2.02
CA ASN A 233 2.81 -8.42 -0.87
C ASN A 233 1.48 -8.14 -0.14
N ASP A 234 0.32 -8.53 -0.69
CA ASP A 234 -0.97 -8.42 0.00
C ASP A 234 -1.30 -9.62 0.90
N ALA A 235 -0.59 -10.75 0.74
CA ALA A 235 -0.93 -12.00 1.41
C ALA A 235 -1.06 -11.85 2.93
N ALA A 236 -0.15 -11.09 3.57
CA ALA A 236 -0.13 -10.87 5.01
C ALA A 236 -1.30 -10.03 5.53
N THR A 237 -1.99 -9.27 4.67
CA THR A 237 -3.10 -8.39 5.08
C THR A 237 -4.35 -9.17 5.51
N ARG A 238 -4.47 -10.43 5.06
CA ARG A 238 -5.55 -11.37 5.42
C ARG A 238 -5.66 -11.63 6.92
N ASP A 239 -4.55 -11.52 7.64
CA ASP A 239 -4.49 -11.79 9.08
C ASP A 239 -4.94 -10.60 9.93
N VAL A 240 -5.14 -9.42 9.31
CA VAL A 240 -5.30 -8.15 10.04
C VAL A 240 -6.66 -7.51 9.82
N CYS A 241 -7.27 -7.63 8.64
CA CYS A 241 -8.57 -6.98 8.36
C CYS A 241 -9.38 -7.75 7.30
N SER A 242 -10.59 -7.27 7.02
CA SER A 242 -11.39 -7.82 5.90
C SER A 242 -10.71 -7.51 4.57
N ILE A 243 -10.61 -8.47 3.67
CA ILE A 243 -10.00 -8.27 2.35
C ILE A 243 -10.99 -8.44 1.21
N ILE A 244 -10.76 -7.70 0.12
CA ILE A 244 -11.35 -7.95 -1.20
C ILE A 244 -10.19 -8.24 -2.15
N TRP A 245 -10.21 -9.44 -2.72
CA TRP A 245 -9.30 -9.81 -3.79
C TRP A 245 -9.91 -9.40 -5.13
N VAL A 246 -9.23 -8.50 -5.83
CA VAL A 246 -9.60 -8.03 -7.17
C VAL A 246 -8.55 -8.46 -8.20
N ALA A 247 -8.93 -8.54 -9.47
CA ALA A 247 -8.00 -8.85 -10.56
C ALA A 247 -7.57 -7.61 -11.37
N ASN A 248 -8.28 -6.49 -11.25
CA ASN A 248 -8.03 -5.27 -12.01
C ASN A 248 -8.81 -4.06 -11.45
N PRO A 249 -8.51 -2.83 -11.92
CA PRO A 249 -9.20 -1.61 -11.48
C PRO A 249 -10.71 -1.57 -11.74
N GLU A 250 -11.23 -2.30 -12.73
CA GLU A 250 -12.67 -2.33 -13.04
C GLU A 250 -13.45 -3.09 -11.96
N GLU A 251 -12.90 -4.21 -11.48
CA GLU A 251 -13.42 -4.95 -10.33
C GLU A 251 -13.35 -4.14 -9.03
N THR A 252 -12.24 -3.43 -8.80
CA THR A 252 -12.11 -2.47 -7.70
C THR A 252 -13.26 -1.47 -7.72
N GLY A 253 -13.51 -0.84 -8.88
CA GLY A 253 -14.61 0.09 -9.05
C GLY A 253 -15.98 -0.54 -8.79
N PHE A 254 -16.19 -1.77 -9.24
CA PHE A 254 -17.44 -2.51 -9.02
C PHE A 254 -17.72 -2.73 -7.52
N PHE A 255 -16.75 -3.25 -6.77
CA PHE A 255 -16.96 -3.51 -5.34
C PHE A 255 -17.11 -2.22 -4.52
N VAL A 256 -16.38 -1.17 -4.87
CA VAL A 256 -16.54 0.14 -4.21
C VAL A 256 -17.90 0.76 -4.50
N ARG A 257 -18.45 0.60 -5.72
CA ARG A 257 -19.83 1.04 -6.03
C ARG A 257 -20.87 0.31 -5.18
N LEU A 258 -20.74 -1.02 -5.02
CA LEU A 258 -21.62 -1.79 -4.14
C LEU A 258 -21.56 -1.28 -2.70
N LEU A 259 -20.34 -1.12 -2.18
CA LEU A 259 -20.10 -0.61 -0.84
C LEU A 259 -20.71 0.78 -0.60
N LEU A 260 -20.56 1.69 -1.57
CA LEU A 260 -21.18 3.02 -1.52
C LEU A 260 -22.71 2.94 -1.51
N GLY A 261 -23.30 1.99 -2.22
CA GLY A 261 -24.73 1.70 -2.17
C GLY A 261 -25.20 1.37 -0.76
N ASP A 262 -24.51 0.43 -0.11
CA ASP A 262 -24.83 -0.01 1.25
C ASP A 262 -24.66 1.12 2.28
N LEU A 263 -23.56 1.86 2.20
CA LEU A 263 -23.27 2.99 3.11
C LEU A 263 -24.33 4.10 2.99
N ARG A 264 -24.82 4.39 1.78
CA ARG A 264 -25.87 5.39 1.55
C ARG A 264 -27.22 4.95 2.07
N ALA A 265 -27.60 3.69 1.83
CA ALA A 265 -28.87 3.13 2.31
C ALA A 265 -28.96 3.20 3.84
N LYS A 266 -27.86 2.88 4.54
CA LYS A 266 -27.78 2.95 6.01
C LYS A 266 -27.90 4.36 6.55
N ARG A 267 -27.22 5.32 5.91
CA ARG A 267 -27.35 6.72 6.31
C ARG A 267 -28.80 7.20 6.19
N GLN A 268 -29.52 6.82 5.14
CA GLN A 268 -30.92 7.19 4.98
C GLN A 268 -31.82 6.58 6.06
N GLN A 269 -31.60 5.32 6.45
CA GLN A 269 -32.37 4.68 7.52
C GLN A 269 -32.21 5.39 8.88
N ARG A 270 -30.99 5.82 9.23
CA ARG A 270 -30.72 6.57 10.48
C ARG A 270 -31.40 7.94 10.60
N TYR A 271 -31.92 8.51 9.51
CA TYR A 271 -32.66 9.78 9.55
C TYR A 271 -34.19 9.59 9.60
N ILE A 272 -34.68 8.35 9.46
CA ILE A 272 -36.11 8.02 9.43
C ILE A 272 -36.59 7.53 10.81
N GLU A 273 -35.68 7.08 11.68
CA GLU A 273 -35.92 6.82 13.11
C GLU A 273 -35.73 8.08 13.97
#